data_AF-A0AA96UER4-F1
#
_entry.id   AF-A0AA96UER4-F1
#
_cell.length_a   1.000
_cell.length_b   1.000
_cell.length_c   1.000
_cell.angle_alpha   90.00
_cell.angle_beta   90.00
_cell.angle_gamma   90.00
#
_symmetry.space_group_name_H-M   'P 1'
#
loop_
_entity.id
_entity.type
_entity.pdbx_description
1 polymer ?
#
loop_
_entity_poly.entity_id
_entity_poly.type
_entity_poly.pdbx_seq_one_letter_code
_entity_poly.pdbx_strand_id
1 'polypeptide(L)'
;MTDRVVLAYSGGLDTSVCIGWIAEETGAEVIAVAVDVGQGGEDLDVIRQRALDCGAVEAEVADARDEFADEYCLPALKANALYQGQYPLVSALSRPVIVKHLVAAAQKHGATTVAHGCTGKGNDQVRFEVGIQSLAPNLKCIAPVRDYAMTRDKAIAFAEAKNLPIVTTKKNPYSIDQNVFGRAVETGFLEDIWNAPIEDVYEYTQNPATPREADEVVITFEAGVPVAIDGRKVSVLQAIEELNKRAGAQGIGRLDMVEDRLVGIKSREIYEAPGAIALITAHQALENVTVERELARYKRQVEQRWAELVYDGLWFSPLKRALDGFVNEANQHVSGEIRMVLHGGRAVVNGRKSEKSLYDFNLATYDTGDTFDQSMSKGFIEIFGMSSKIAARRDLA
;
A
#
# COMPACT_ATOMS: atom_id res chain seq x y z
N MET A 1 28.97 -24.64 14.07
CA MET A 1 27.75 -23.84 14.26
C MET A 1 26.76 -24.35 13.24
N THR A 2 25.54 -24.67 13.66
CA THR A 2 24.47 -25.09 12.73
C THR A 2 24.11 -23.88 11.86
N ASP A 3 24.04 -24.06 10.54
CA ASP A 3 23.58 -23.00 9.65
C ASP A 3 22.09 -22.72 9.93
N ARG A 4 21.69 -21.45 9.83
CA ARG A 4 20.33 -20.99 10.12
C ARG A 4 19.74 -20.20 8.95
N VAL A 5 18.45 -20.41 8.73
CA VAL A 5 17.65 -19.74 7.72
C VAL A 5 16.48 -19.04 8.40
N VAL A 6 16.32 -17.74 8.16
CA VAL A 6 15.14 -16.98 8.61
C VAL A 6 14.09 -17.01 7.50
N LEU A 7 12.92 -17.58 7.77
CA LEU A 7 11.82 -17.68 6.82
C LEU A 7 10.74 -16.63 7.12
N ALA A 8 10.37 -15.86 6.09
CA ALA A 8 9.15 -15.06 6.10
C ALA A 8 7.94 -15.99 6.16
N TYR A 9 7.26 -16.01 7.32
CA TYR A 9 6.23 -16.98 7.63
C TYR A 9 4.86 -16.33 7.80
N SER A 10 3.88 -16.83 7.05
CA SER A 10 2.51 -16.29 7.01
C SER A 10 1.46 -17.23 7.65
N GLY A 11 1.86 -18.40 8.16
CA GLY A 11 0.91 -19.40 8.67
C GLY A 11 0.24 -20.26 7.59
N GLY A 12 0.35 -19.89 6.31
CA GLY A 12 -0.25 -20.60 5.20
C GLY A 12 0.42 -21.94 4.88
N LEU A 13 -0.22 -22.75 4.03
CA LEU A 13 0.29 -24.05 3.58
C LEU A 13 1.71 -23.96 3.01
N ASP A 14 1.91 -23.06 2.05
CA ASP A 14 3.14 -23.00 1.26
C ASP A 14 4.35 -22.63 2.14
N THR A 15 4.21 -21.63 3.02
CA THR A 15 5.28 -21.23 3.96
C THR A 15 5.47 -22.22 5.09
N SER A 16 4.45 -22.98 5.50
CA SER A 16 4.60 -24.04 6.51
C SER A 16 5.37 -25.25 5.96
N VAL A 17 5.14 -25.61 4.70
CA VAL A 17 5.91 -26.64 4.01
C VAL A 17 7.36 -26.21 3.79
N CYS A 18 7.61 -24.92 3.51
CA CYS A 18 8.97 -24.38 3.38
C CYS A 18 9.84 -24.68 4.60
N ILE A 19 9.28 -24.75 5.81
CA ILE A 19 10.05 -25.02 7.05
C ILE A 19 10.75 -26.38 6.95
N GLY A 20 9.98 -27.46 6.81
CA GLY A 20 10.53 -28.81 6.70
C GLY A 20 11.38 -28.98 5.45
N TRP A 21 10.96 -28.38 4.33
CA TRP A 21 11.68 -28.49 3.06
C TRP A 21 13.07 -27.84 3.13
N ILE A 22 13.19 -26.62 3.68
CA ILE A 22 14.49 -25.95 3.85
C ILE A 22 15.40 -26.81 4.73
N ALA A 23 14.86 -27.35 5.83
CA ALA A 23 15.63 -28.20 6.73
C ALA A 23 16.16 -29.46 6.03
N GLU A 24 15.37 -30.12 5.19
CA GLU A 24 15.80 -31.32 4.46
C GLU A 24 16.85 -31.05 3.39
N GLU A 25 16.69 -29.98 2.63
CA GLU A 25 17.57 -29.69 1.48
C GLU A 25 18.88 -29.02 1.88
N THR A 26 18.86 -28.25 2.97
CA THR A 26 20.04 -27.48 3.41
C THR A 26 20.70 -28.04 4.66
N GLY A 27 19.99 -28.88 5.44
CA GLY A 27 20.43 -29.29 6.77
C GLY A 27 20.43 -28.15 7.80
N ALA A 28 19.91 -26.97 7.46
CA ALA A 28 19.87 -25.80 8.33
C ALA A 28 18.68 -25.82 9.29
N GLU A 29 18.87 -25.16 10.44
CA GLU A 29 17.79 -24.82 11.34
C GLU A 29 16.94 -23.67 10.75
N VAL A 30 15.62 -23.81 10.78
CA VAL A 30 14.70 -22.77 10.29
C VAL A 30 14.14 -21.96 11.44
N ILE A 31 14.21 -20.64 11.32
CA ILE A 31 13.58 -19.68 12.22
C ILE A 31 12.42 -19.03 11.46
N ALA A 32 11.20 -19.25 11.92
CA ALA A 32 10.01 -18.64 11.32
C ALA A 32 9.77 -17.25 11.89
N VAL A 33 9.53 -16.25 11.04
CA VAL A 33 9.20 -14.89 11.46
C VAL A 33 7.89 -14.48 10.82
N ALA A 34 6.87 -14.30 11.65
CA ALA A 34 5.61 -13.68 11.28
C ALA A 34 5.64 -12.20 11.68
N VAL A 35 5.18 -11.33 10.79
CA VAL A 35 5.09 -9.88 11.04
C VAL A 35 3.63 -9.49 10.94
N ASP A 36 3.07 -8.95 12.03
CA ASP A 36 1.71 -8.43 12.06
C ASP A 36 1.68 -7.02 11.49
N VAL A 37 1.05 -6.90 10.33
CA VAL A 37 0.76 -5.64 9.64
C VAL A 37 -0.76 -5.39 9.57
N GLY A 38 -1.51 -6.07 10.44
CA GLY A 38 -2.97 -5.95 10.56
C GLY A 38 -3.74 -6.83 9.59
N GLN A 39 -3.19 -7.99 9.20
CA GLN A 39 -3.85 -8.96 8.33
C GLN A 39 -5.12 -9.57 8.95
N GLY A 40 -5.25 -9.57 10.28
CA GLY A 40 -6.32 -10.26 10.99
C GLY A 40 -6.28 -11.78 10.76
N GLY A 41 -7.45 -12.44 10.87
CA GLY A 41 -7.56 -13.88 10.68
C GLY A 41 -7.20 -14.67 11.93
N GLU A 42 -6.34 -15.68 11.79
CA GLU A 42 -5.92 -16.53 12.91
C GLU A 42 -5.06 -15.75 13.91
N ASP A 43 -5.18 -16.12 15.18
CA ASP A 43 -4.33 -15.57 16.25
C ASP A 43 -2.84 -15.84 15.95
N LEU A 44 -2.00 -14.82 16.15
CA LEU A 44 -0.57 -14.92 15.83
C LEU A 44 0.15 -15.97 16.68
N ASP A 45 -0.31 -16.25 17.90
CA ASP A 45 0.23 -17.34 18.72
C ASP A 45 -0.09 -18.71 18.11
N VAL A 46 -1.23 -18.86 17.43
CA VAL A 46 -1.57 -20.07 16.68
C VAL A 46 -0.66 -20.22 15.46
N ILE A 47 -0.42 -19.13 14.73
CA ILE A 47 0.53 -19.11 13.60
C ILE A 47 1.93 -19.48 14.10
N ARG A 48 2.39 -18.86 15.19
CA ARG A 48 3.68 -19.15 15.81
C ARG A 48 3.80 -20.61 16.22
N GLN A 49 2.79 -21.16 16.90
CA GLN A 49 2.81 -22.56 17.34
C GLN A 49 2.83 -23.51 16.13
N ARG A 50 2.07 -23.21 15.08
CA ARG A 50 2.08 -24.00 13.83
C ARG A 50 3.47 -24.07 13.20
N ALA A 51 4.23 -22.98 13.21
CA ALA A 51 5.61 -22.99 12.70
C ALA A 51 6.51 -23.96 13.48
N LEU A 52 6.40 -23.94 14.82
CA LEU A 52 7.14 -24.85 15.70
C LEU A 52 6.73 -26.31 15.44
N ASP A 53 5.43 -26.57 15.33
CA ASP A 53 4.92 -27.92 15.05
C ASP A 53 5.30 -28.40 13.63
N CYS A 54 5.59 -27.48 12.71
CA CYS A 54 6.12 -27.78 11.37
C CYS A 54 7.66 -27.94 11.33
N GLY A 55 8.34 -27.82 12.47
CA GLY A 55 9.77 -28.11 12.61
C GLY A 55 10.70 -26.89 12.68
N ALA A 56 10.17 -25.68 12.86
CA ALA A 56 11.01 -24.51 13.11
C ALA A 56 11.71 -24.64 14.49
N VAL A 57 13.01 -24.33 14.56
CA VAL A 57 13.75 -24.33 15.84
C VAL A 57 13.31 -23.17 16.73
N GLU A 58 12.87 -22.07 16.10
CA GLU A 58 12.32 -20.90 16.77
C GLU A 58 11.27 -20.24 15.88
N ALA A 59 10.27 -19.62 16.49
CA ALA A 59 9.21 -18.89 15.82
C ALA A 59 8.97 -17.56 16.53
N GLU A 60 9.09 -16.47 15.79
CA GLU A 60 8.93 -15.10 16.26
C GLU A 60 7.70 -14.44 15.63
N VAL A 61 7.05 -13.58 16.41
CA VAL A 61 5.99 -12.70 15.95
C VAL A 61 6.42 -11.27 16.26
N ALA A 62 6.47 -10.43 15.24
CA ALA A 62 6.70 -9.00 15.38
C ALA A 62 5.39 -8.25 15.17
N ASP A 63 4.90 -7.54 16.20
CA ASP A 63 3.80 -6.59 16.02
C ASP A 63 4.34 -5.31 15.39
N ALA A 64 4.03 -5.10 14.12
CA ALA A 64 4.51 -3.97 13.33
C ALA A 64 3.35 -3.11 12.84
N ARG A 65 2.17 -3.15 13.46
CA ARG A 65 0.98 -2.43 12.97
C ARG A 65 1.14 -0.91 13.01
N ASP A 66 1.57 -0.37 14.14
CA ASP A 66 1.84 1.07 14.26
C ASP A 66 3.06 1.47 13.41
N GLU A 67 4.12 0.66 13.37
CA GLU A 67 5.28 0.89 12.50
C GLU A 67 4.88 0.92 11.02
N PHE A 68 4.05 -0.02 10.58
CA PHE A 68 3.54 -0.09 9.22
C PHE A 68 2.71 1.14 8.88
N ALA A 69 1.83 1.57 9.78
CA ALA A 69 1.04 2.78 9.60
C ALA A 69 1.92 4.05 9.49
N ASP A 70 2.85 4.24 10.43
CA ASP A 70 3.63 5.48 10.57
C ASP A 70 4.81 5.56 9.58
N GLU A 71 5.53 4.47 9.35
CA GLU A 71 6.74 4.45 8.51
C GLU A 71 6.48 4.07 7.05
N TYR A 72 5.30 3.52 6.72
CA TYR A 72 5.00 2.99 5.38
C TYR A 72 3.71 3.56 4.77
N CYS A 73 2.58 3.41 5.45
CA CYS A 73 1.29 3.92 4.97
C CYS A 73 1.25 5.46 4.94
N LEU A 74 1.76 6.13 5.98
CA LEU A 74 1.78 7.59 6.06
C LEU A 74 2.62 8.22 4.91
N PRO A 75 3.84 7.76 4.59
CA PRO A 75 4.55 8.22 3.40
C PRO A 75 3.75 8.03 2.10
N ALA A 76 3.08 6.89 1.94
CA ALA A 76 2.23 6.65 0.77
C ALA A 76 1.05 7.63 0.68
N LEU A 77 0.43 7.93 1.82
CA LEU A 77 -0.65 8.92 1.94
C LEU A 77 -0.17 10.32 1.58
N LYS A 78 0.97 10.78 2.15
CA LYS A 78 1.54 12.10 1.85
C LYS A 78 1.98 12.24 0.38
N ALA A 79 2.37 11.13 -0.24
CA ALA A 79 2.70 11.02 -1.65
C ALA A 79 1.48 10.77 -2.55
N ASN A 80 0.24 10.78 -2.02
CA ASN A 80 -0.98 10.45 -2.77
C ASN A 80 -0.81 9.21 -3.66
N ALA A 81 -0.13 8.19 -3.14
CA ALA A 81 0.45 7.13 -3.96
C ALA A 81 -0.64 6.25 -4.57
N LEU A 82 -0.80 6.35 -5.89
CA LEU A 82 -1.74 5.55 -6.67
C LEU A 82 -1.02 5.02 -7.92
N TYR A 83 -0.58 3.77 -7.86
CA TYR A 83 0.00 3.09 -9.01
C TYR A 83 -1.04 2.99 -10.14
N GLN A 84 -0.63 3.39 -11.34
CA GLN A 84 -1.51 3.58 -12.50
C GLN A 84 -2.77 4.42 -12.21
N GLY A 85 -2.64 5.37 -11.28
CA GLY A 85 -3.71 6.28 -10.88
C GLY A 85 -4.85 5.63 -10.09
N GLN A 86 -4.71 4.36 -9.68
CA GLN A 86 -5.79 3.62 -9.01
C GLN A 86 -5.34 2.86 -7.75
N TYR A 87 -4.23 2.11 -7.81
CA TYR A 87 -3.85 1.17 -6.75
C TYR A 87 -3.01 1.84 -5.65
N PRO A 88 -3.46 1.86 -4.38
CA PRO A 88 -2.72 2.49 -3.30
C PRO A 88 -1.60 1.60 -2.73
N LEU A 89 -1.01 0.70 -3.52
CA LEU A 89 0.18 -0.07 -3.12
C LEU A 89 -0.02 -0.99 -1.90
N VAL A 90 -1.26 -1.45 -1.67
CA VAL A 90 -1.69 -2.31 -0.54
C VAL A 90 -0.65 -3.36 -0.16
N SER A 91 -0.32 -4.23 -1.10
CA SER A 91 0.64 -5.31 -0.91
C SER A 91 2.07 -4.77 -0.90
N ALA A 92 2.40 -3.89 -1.84
CA ALA A 92 3.76 -3.40 -2.05
C ALA A 92 4.36 -2.73 -0.79
N LEU A 93 3.54 -2.00 -0.02
CA LEU A 93 3.98 -1.26 1.17
C LEU A 93 4.42 -2.16 2.33
N SER A 94 3.83 -3.36 2.49
CA SER A 94 4.14 -4.22 3.64
C SER A 94 5.45 -4.99 3.46
N ARG A 95 5.90 -5.22 2.22
CA ARG A 95 7.12 -6.01 1.96
C ARG A 95 8.37 -5.39 2.59
N PRO A 96 8.65 -4.08 2.46
CA PRO A 96 9.84 -3.49 3.08
C PRO A 96 9.80 -3.48 4.62
N VAL A 97 8.63 -3.46 5.28
CA VAL A 97 8.58 -3.65 6.75
C VAL A 97 8.89 -5.09 7.13
N ILE A 98 8.34 -6.07 6.40
CA ILE A 98 8.64 -7.48 6.65
C ILE A 98 10.15 -7.74 6.46
N VAL A 99 10.75 -7.22 5.38
CA VAL A 99 12.20 -7.34 5.13
C VAL A 99 13.03 -6.79 6.29
N LYS A 100 12.68 -5.62 6.86
CA LYS A 100 13.39 -5.02 8.00
C LYS A 100 13.41 -5.99 9.19
N HIS A 101 12.28 -6.62 9.50
CA HIS A 101 12.16 -7.60 10.59
C HIS A 101 12.90 -8.92 10.29
N LEU A 102 12.88 -9.42 9.05
CA LEU A 102 13.64 -10.61 8.65
C LEU A 102 15.15 -10.41 8.80
N VAL A 103 15.66 -9.25 8.37
CA VAL A 103 17.07 -8.90 8.50
C VAL A 103 17.46 -8.77 9.99
N ALA A 104 16.61 -8.16 10.81
CA ALA A 104 16.85 -8.05 12.25
C ALA A 104 16.88 -9.43 12.93
N ALA A 105 15.94 -10.32 12.61
CA ALA A 105 15.93 -11.69 13.10
C ALA A 105 17.17 -12.48 12.63
N ALA A 106 17.61 -12.29 11.39
CA ALA A 106 18.81 -12.96 10.88
C ALA A 106 20.06 -12.55 11.65
N GLN A 107 20.21 -11.27 11.97
CA GLN A 107 21.30 -10.76 12.80
C GLN A 107 21.21 -11.29 14.24
N LYS A 108 20.02 -11.25 14.84
CA LYS A 108 19.76 -11.73 16.20
C LYS A 108 20.16 -13.19 16.39
N HIS A 109 19.84 -14.03 15.41
CA HIS A 109 20.02 -15.48 15.50
C HIS A 109 21.29 -16.01 14.83
N GLY A 110 22.10 -15.13 14.25
CA GLY A 110 23.31 -15.51 13.51
C GLY A 110 23.01 -16.29 12.23
N ALA A 111 21.86 -16.04 11.59
CA ALA A 111 21.51 -16.65 10.32
C ALA A 111 22.27 -16.00 9.16
N THR A 112 22.65 -16.82 8.19
CA THR A 112 23.37 -16.37 6.98
C THR A 112 22.47 -16.31 5.75
N THR A 113 21.22 -16.77 5.89
CA THR A 113 20.27 -16.91 4.79
C THR A 113 18.87 -16.46 5.23
N VAL A 114 18.15 -15.78 4.33
CA VAL A 114 16.74 -15.44 4.46
C VAL A 114 15.96 -16.18 3.37
N ALA A 115 14.76 -16.65 3.70
CA ALA A 115 13.87 -17.36 2.81
C ALA A 115 12.50 -16.68 2.71
N HIS A 116 11.86 -16.78 1.55
CA HIS A 116 10.48 -16.32 1.34
C HIS A 116 9.68 -17.24 0.41
N GLY A 117 8.35 -17.22 0.55
CA GLY A 117 7.43 -18.04 -0.25
C GLY A 117 6.98 -17.45 -1.59
N CYS A 118 7.56 -16.34 -2.05
CA CYS A 118 7.12 -15.69 -3.29
C CYS A 118 7.28 -16.57 -4.55
N THR A 119 6.34 -16.44 -5.48
CA THR A 119 6.40 -17.10 -6.80
C THR A 119 7.29 -16.34 -7.78
N GLY A 120 7.68 -16.99 -8.89
CA GLY A 120 8.52 -16.39 -9.94
C GLY A 120 7.82 -15.41 -10.89
N LYS A 121 6.49 -15.23 -10.79
CA LYS A 121 5.70 -14.35 -11.67
C LYS A 121 5.11 -13.12 -10.97
N GLY A 122 5.31 -12.99 -9.66
CA GLY A 122 4.82 -11.88 -8.85
C GLY A 122 5.88 -10.79 -8.66
N ASN A 123 5.44 -9.59 -8.28
CA ASN A 123 6.33 -8.48 -7.94
C ASN A 123 7.01 -8.68 -6.57
N ASP A 124 6.42 -9.48 -5.68
CA ASP A 124 6.90 -9.61 -4.30
C ASP A 124 8.29 -10.22 -4.17
N GLN A 125 8.66 -11.14 -5.06
CA GLN A 125 10.05 -11.66 -5.07
C GLN A 125 11.06 -10.51 -5.24
N VAL A 126 10.74 -9.51 -6.08
CA VAL A 126 11.61 -8.36 -6.30
C VAL A 126 11.64 -7.49 -5.05
N ARG A 127 10.47 -7.20 -4.47
CA ARG A 127 10.34 -6.37 -3.26
C ARG A 127 11.09 -6.96 -2.06
N PHE A 128 11.01 -8.28 -1.88
CA PHE A 128 11.76 -8.99 -0.84
C PHE A 128 13.26 -9.01 -1.15
N GLU A 129 13.68 -9.53 -2.30
CA GLU A 129 15.10 -9.74 -2.57
C GLU A 129 15.88 -8.44 -2.73
N VAL A 130 15.34 -7.43 -3.43
CA VAL A 130 15.97 -6.11 -3.54
C VAL A 130 16.07 -5.46 -2.16
N GLY A 131 15.05 -5.61 -1.31
CA GLY A 131 15.07 -5.12 0.06
C GLY A 131 16.15 -5.79 0.92
N ILE A 132 16.21 -7.12 0.91
CA ILE A 132 17.21 -7.89 1.66
C ILE A 132 18.62 -7.55 1.18
N GLN A 133 18.85 -7.52 -0.14
CA GLN A 133 20.15 -7.14 -0.72
C GLN A 133 20.55 -5.70 -0.37
N SER A 134 19.58 -4.79 -0.26
CA SER A 134 19.84 -3.39 0.12
C SER A 134 20.22 -3.24 1.59
N LEU A 135 19.58 -3.98 2.49
CA LEU A 135 19.78 -3.85 3.94
C LEU A 135 20.86 -4.78 4.50
N ALA A 136 21.06 -5.94 3.90
CA ALA A 136 21.99 -6.95 4.35
C ALA A 136 22.55 -7.75 3.15
N PRO A 137 23.43 -7.14 2.33
CA PRO A 137 23.95 -7.76 1.09
C PRO A 137 24.75 -9.05 1.32
N ASN A 138 25.17 -9.33 2.56
CA ASN A 138 25.89 -10.54 2.92
C ASN A 138 24.95 -11.74 3.19
N LEU A 139 23.64 -11.52 3.35
CA LEU A 139 22.67 -12.58 3.51
C LEU A 139 22.37 -13.22 2.15
N LYS A 140 22.35 -14.55 2.12
CA LYS A 140 21.81 -15.28 0.95
C LYS A 140 20.29 -15.19 0.97
N CYS A 141 19.67 -15.18 -0.19
CA CYS A 141 18.22 -15.32 -0.34
C CYS A 141 17.91 -16.65 -1.00
N ILE A 142 16.90 -17.36 -0.49
CA ILE A 142 16.34 -18.54 -1.14
C ILE A 142 14.83 -18.38 -1.29
N ALA A 143 14.27 -18.82 -2.42
CA ALA A 143 12.84 -18.76 -2.68
C ALA A 143 12.31 -20.16 -3.02
N PRO A 144 12.02 -21.03 -2.04
CA PRO A 144 11.67 -22.43 -2.29
C PRO A 144 10.56 -22.63 -3.33
N VAL A 145 9.53 -21.77 -3.30
CA VAL A 145 8.41 -21.81 -4.24
C VAL A 145 8.84 -21.55 -5.69
N ARG A 146 9.75 -20.58 -5.91
CA ARG A 146 10.26 -20.24 -7.24
C ARG A 146 11.37 -21.18 -7.69
N ASP A 147 12.40 -21.34 -6.86
CA ASP A 147 13.68 -21.94 -7.24
C ASP A 147 13.58 -23.47 -7.38
N TYR A 148 12.59 -24.08 -6.71
CA TYR A 148 12.42 -25.54 -6.67
C TYR A 148 11.05 -26.01 -7.20
N ALA A 149 10.31 -25.11 -7.85
CA ALA A 149 9.01 -25.38 -8.46
C ALA A 149 8.06 -26.11 -7.49
N MET A 150 7.94 -25.60 -6.26
CA MET A 150 7.04 -26.13 -5.24
C MET A 150 5.61 -25.68 -5.56
N THR A 151 4.90 -26.54 -6.30
CA THR A 151 3.48 -26.34 -6.58
C THR A 151 2.63 -26.65 -5.36
N ARG A 152 1.40 -26.14 -5.32
CA ARG A 152 0.45 -26.43 -4.24
C ARG A 152 0.23 -27.94 -4.05
N ASP A 153 0.14 -28.71 -5.13
CA ASP A 153 0.00 -30.17 -5.05
C ASP A 153 1.21 -30.84 -4.40
N LYS A 154 2.43 -30.39 -4.71
CA LYS A 154 3.65 -30.86 -4.04
C LYS A 154 3.67 -30.47 -2.57
N ALA A 155 3.21 -29.27 -2.24
CA ALA A 155 3.11 -28.80 -0.86
C ALA A 155 2.12 -29.65 -0.04
N ILE A 156 0.96 -29.99 -0.62
CA ILE A 156 -0.01 -30.91 0.01
C ILE A 156 0.61 -32.29 0.21
N ALA A 157 1.24 -32.86 -0.82
CA ALA A 157 1.87 -34.17 -0.73
C ALA A 157 2.98 -34.20 0.34
N PHE A 158 3.77 -33.12 0.45
CA PHE A 158 4.78 -32.97 1.49
C PHE A 158 4.14 -32.89 2.88
N ALA A 159 3.11 -32.06 3.05
CA ALA A 159 2.40 -31.91 4.31
C ALA A 159 1.77 -33.23 4.79
N GLU A 160 1.16 -34.00 3.87
CA GLU A 160 0.60 -35.32 4.14
C GLU A 160 1.70 -36.34 4.50
N ALA A 161 2.79 -36.40 3.74
CA ALA A 161 3.90 -37.31 4.00
C ALA A 161 4.60 -37.06 5.34
N LYS A 162 4.60 -35.81 5.80
CA LYS A 162 5.21 -35.38 7.07
C LYS A 162 4.22 -35.24 8.23
N ASN A 163 2.94 -35.53 8.00
CA ASN A 163 1.86 -35.33 8.97
C ASN A 163 1.85 -33.92 9.59
N LEU A 164 2.08 -32.88 8.77
CA LEU A 164 2.10 -31.50 9.25
C LEU A 164 0.71 -31.07 9.73
N PRO A 165 0.58 -30.33 10.84
CA PRO A 165 -0.71 -29.90 11.41
C PRO A 165 -1.28 -28.69 10.67
N ILE A 166 -1.51 -28.83 9.37
CA ILE A 166 -1.99 -27.77 8.49
C ILE A 166 -3.33 -28.19 7.90
N VAL A 167 -4.30 -27.28 7.95
CA VAL A 167 -5.60 -27.49 7.34
C VAL A 167 -5.47 -27.43 5.81
N THR A 168 -5.47 -28.59 5.15
CA THR A 168 -5.47 -28.72 3.69
C THR A 168 -6.90 -28.64 3.13
N THR A 169 -7.64 -27.57 3.42
CA THR A 169 -8.99 -27.44 2.85
C THR A 169 -8.92 -27.16 1.34
N LYS A 170 -9.50 -28.06 0.53
CA LYS A 170 -9.69 -27.93 -0.93
C LYS A 170 -10.56 -26.73 -1.38
N LYS A 171 -10.95 -25.81 -0.49
CA LYS A 171 -12.22 -25.05 -0.64
C LYS A 171 -12.14 -23.53 -0.81
N ASN A 172 -10.97 -22.90 -0.77
CA ASN A 172 -10.89 -21.47 -1.07
C ASN A 172 -10.20 -21.24 -2.44
N PRO A 173 -10.92 -20.82 -3.50
CA PRO A 173 -10.33 -20.53 -4.81
C PRO A 173 -9.59 -19.18 -4.85
N TYR A 174 -9.63 -18.40 -3.77
CA TYR A 174 -9.03 -17.08 -3.70
C TYR A 174 -7.59 -17.17 -3.15
N SER A 175 -6.67 -16.50 -3.83
CA SER A 175 -5.37 -16.10 -3.30
C SER A 175 -5.55 -14.69 -2.73
N ILE A 176 -5.44 -14.57 -1.41
CA ILE A 176 -5.72 -13.33 -0.67
C ILE A 176 -4.45 -12.87 0.02
N ASP A 177 -4.13 -11.59 -0.15
CA ASP A 177 -3.14 -10.87 0.65
C ASP A 177 -3.83 -9.65 1.26
N GLN A 178 -3.80 -9.53 2.58
CA GLN A 178 -4.50 -8.46 3.28
C GLN A 178 -3.69 -7.96 4.47
N ASN A 179 -3.83 -6.67 4.75
CA ASN A 179 -3.23 -5.96 5.88
C ASN A 179 -4.12 -4.76 6.22
N VAL A 180 -3.77 -3.99 7.26
CA VAL A 180 -4.63 -2.87 7.69
C VAL A 180 -4.81 -1.81 6.59
N PHE A 181 -3.92 -1.70 5.61
CA PHE A 181 -4.04 -0.72 4.54
C PHE A 181 -5.00 -1.13 3.42
N GLY A 182 -5.25 -2.43 3.27
CA GLY A 182 -6.19 -2.96 2.30
C GLY A 182 -6.02 -4.46 2.05
N ARG A 183 -6.76 -4.93 1.05
CA ARG A 183 -6.84 -6.34 0.66
C ARG A 183 -6.71 -6.48 -0.85
N ALA A 184 -6.00 -7.50 -1.29
CA ALA A 184 -5.80 -7.90 -2.67
C ALA A 184 -6.35 -9.32 -2.87
N VAL A 185 -7.03 -9.56 -3.98
CA VAL A 185 -7.60 -10.86 -4.33
C VAL A 185 -7.28 -11.22 -5.76
N GLU A 186 -6.71 -12.41 -5.91
CA GLU A 186 -6.55 -13.10 -7.19
C GLU A 186 -7.39 -14.39 -7.17
N THR A 187 -7.99 -14.72 -8.31
CA THR A 187 -8.69 -16.00 -8.51
C THR A 187 -8.70 -16.35 -9.98
N GLY A 188 -8.60 -17.64 -10.29
CA GLY A 188 -8.62 -18.13 -11.67
C GLY A 188 -9.87 -17.68 -12.47
N PHE A 189 -11.00 -17.44 -11.79
CA PHE A 189 -12.22 -16.93 -12.45
C PHE A 189 -12.04 -15.52 -13.04
N LEU A 190 -11.28 -14.64 -12.36
CA LEU A 190 -11.08 -13.25 -12.76
C LEU A 190 -9.87 -13.02 -13.66
N GLU A 191 -9.10 -14.08 -13.95
CA GLU A 191 -8.05 -14.05 -14.98
C GLU A 191 -8.65 -13.76 -16.38
N ASP A 192 -9.91 -14.13 -16.63
CA ASP A 192 -10.66 -13.64 -17.78
C ASP A 192 -11.18 -12.23 -17.50
N ILE A 193 -10.65 -11.25 -18.24
CA ILE A 193 -10.96 -9.82 -18.11
C ILE A 193 -12.42 -9.46 -18.44
N TRP A 194 -13.20 -10.39 -19.03
CA TRP A 194 -14.62 -10.18 -19.29
C TRP A 194 -15.52 -10.62 -18.12
N ASN A 195 -15.01 -11.44 -17.20
CA ASN A 195 -15.76 -11.85 -16.01
C ASN A 195 -15.80 -10.72 -14.99
N ALA A 196 -16.99 -10.25 -14.61
CA ALA A 196 -17.13 -9.28 -13.53
C ALA A 196 -16.84 -9.92 -12.15
N PRO A 197 -16.27 -9.18 -11.18
CA PRO A 197 -16.13 -9.66 -9.81
C PRO A 197 -17.50 -9.95 -9.19
N ILE A 198 -17.59 -11.06 -8.45
CA ILE A 198 -18.78 -11.46 -7.69
C ILE A 198 -18.67 -11.02 -6.23
N GLU A 199 -19.79 -10.96 -5.51
CA GLU A 199 -19.80 -10.41 -4.14
C GLU A 199 -18.89 -11.19 -3.18
N ASP A 200 -18.76 -12.52 -3.37
CA ASP A 200 -17.90 -13.41 -2.57
C ASP A 200 -16.41 -13.03 -2.60
N VAL A 201 -15.97 -12.17 -3.53
CA VAL A 201 -14.60 -11.66 -3.61
C VAL A 201 -14.34 -10.63 -2.50
N TYR A 202 -15.35 -9.92 -2.03
CA TYR A 202 -15.20 -8.75 -1.14
C TYR A 202 -15.40 -9.12 0.32
N GLU A 203 -14.59 -8.50 1.20
CA GLU A 203 -14.63 -8.73 2.65
C GLU A 203 -14.49 -7.42 3.44
N TYR A 204 -13.59 -6.53 3.01
CA TYR A 204 -13.37 -5.24 3.69
C TYR A 204 -14.48 -4.22 3.40
N THR A 205 -15.20 -4.40 2.30
CA THR A 205 -16.19 -3.44 1.79
C THR A 205 -17.54 -4.09 1.57
N GLN A 206 -18.59 -3.35 1.88
CA GLN A 206 -19.98 -3.73 1.61
C GLN A 206 -20.37 -3.39 0.17
N ASN A 207 -21.37 -4.09 -0.39
CA ASN A 207 -21.84 -3.80 -1.74
C ASN A 207 -22.38 -2.35 -1.85
N PRO A 208 -21.83 -1.50 -2.74
CA PRO A 208 -22.24 -0.11 -2.87
C PRO A 208 -23.65 0.08 -3.45
N ALA A 209 -24.23 -0.94 -4.09
CA ALA A 209 -25.59 -0.89 -4.64
C ALA A 209 -26.67 -1.13 -3.57
N THR A 210 -26.33 -1.64 -2.39
CA THR A 210 -27.27 -1.78 -1.29
C THR A 210 -27.60 -0.39 -0.71
N PRO A 211 -28.89 0.00 -0.62
CA PRO A 211 -29.28 1.31 -0.09
C PRO A 211 -28.84 1.49 1.37
N ARG A 212 -28.19 2.62 1.66
CA ARG A 212 -27.75 3.04 3.00
C ARG A 212 -27.87 4.56 3.14
N GLU A 213 -27.97 5.03 4.38
CA GLU A 213 -27.79 6.44 4.69
C GLU A 213 -26.33 6.84 4.44
N ALA A 214 -26.13 8.07 3.97
CA ALA A 214 -24.79 8.60 3.75
C ALA A 214 -24.07 8.85 5.07
N ASP A 215 -22.76 8.60 5.11
CA ASP A 215 -21.90 8.89 6.27
C ASP A 215 -21.08 10.15 5.98
N GLU A 216 -21.33 11.24 6.71
CA GLU A 216 -20.51 12.44 6.64
C GLU A 216 -19.36 12.36 7.65
N VAL A 217 -18.13 12.60 7.17
CA VAL A 217 -16.91 12.54 7.98
C VAL A 217 -16.09 13.81 7.82
N VAL A 218 -15.47 14.26 8.92
CA VAL A 218 -14.45 15.30 8.93
C VAL A 218 -13.11 14.68 9.30
N ILE A 219 -12.09 14.86 8.46
CA ILE A 219 -10.72 14.39 8.72
C ILE A 219 -9.82 15.61 8.92
N THR A 220 -9.10 15.64 10.04
CA THR A 220 -8.13 16.69 10.36
C THR A 220 -6.72 16.20 10.06
N PHE A 221 -5.95 17.03 9.36
CA PHE A 221 -4.54 16.78 9.07
C PHE A 221 -3.64 17.83 9.72
N GLU A 222 -2.43 17.41 10.08
CA GLU A 222 -1.32 18.27 10.48
C GLU A 222 -0.06 17.85 9.71
N ALA A 223 0.49 18.76 8.88
CA ALA A 223 1.65 18.51 8.02
C ALA A 223 1.55 17.23 7.16
N GLY A 224 0.35 16.98 6.63
CA GLY A 224 0.00 15.81 5.84
C GLY A 224 -0.36 14.56 6.64
N VAL A 225 -0.27 14.58 7.98
CA VAL A 225 -0.59 13.44 8.85
C VAL A 225 -2.05 13.50 9.28
N PRO A 226 -2.87 12.43 9.12
CA PRO A 226 -4.23 12.40 9.66
C PRO A 226 -4.16 12.28 11.20
N VAL A 227 -4.66 13.30 11.91
CA VAL A 227 -4.53 13.42 13.38
C VAL A 227 -5.86 13.37 14.13
N ALA A 228 -6.99 13.59 13.44
CA ALA A 228 -8.31 13.46 14.04
C ALA A 228 -9.40 13.09 13.03
N ILE A 229 -10.42 12.37 13.49
CA ILE A 229 -11.66 12.08 12.75
C ILE A 229 -12.85 12.57 13.59
N ASP A 230 -13.69 13.43 13.00
CA ASP A 230 -14.82 14.10 13.66
C ASP A 230 -14.43 14.76 14.99
N GLY A 231 -13.24 15.40 15.01
CA GLY A 231 -12.67 16.07 16.18
C GLY A 231 -12.07 15.13 17.24
N ARG A 232 -12.17 13.81 17.09
CA ARG A 232 -11.51 12.83 17.98
C ARG A 232 -10.09 12.58 17.49
N LYS A 233 -9.11 12.79 18.38
CA LYS A 233 -7.69 12.49 18.07
C LYS A 233 -7.49 11.00 17.81
N VAL A 234 -6.67 10.69 16.82
CA VAL A 234 -6.33 9.32 16.40
C VAL A 234 -4.85 9.23 16.05
N SER A 235 -4.25 8.04 16.23
CA SER A 235 -2.99 7.69 15.55
C SER A 235 -3.23 7.45 14.04
N VAL A 236 -2.16 7.31 13.25
CA VAL A 236 -2.29 6.97 11.83
C VAL A 236 -2.98 5.62 11.65
N LEU A 237 -2.60 4.62 12.46
CA LEU A 237 -3.24 3.30 12.45
C LEU A 237 -4.74 3.41 12.73
N GLN A 238 -5.12 4.13 13.80
CA GLN A 238 -6.53 4.34 14.16
C GLN A 238 -7.30 5.10 13.07
N ALA A 239 -6.67 6.05 12.37
CA ALA A 239 -7.28 6.75 11.25
C ALA A 239 -7.59 5.79 10.09
N ILE A 240 -6.64 4.91 9.74
CA ILE A 240 -6.81 3.88 8.71
C ILE A 240 -7.92 2.90 9.11
N GLU A 241 -7.90 2.37 10.33
CA GLU A 241 -8.90 1.41 10.81
C GLU A 241 -10.31 2.00 10.87
N GLU A 242 -10.46 3.22 11.39
CA GLU A 242 -11.76 3.89 11.48
C GLU A 242 -12.33 4.15 10.07
N LEU A 243 -11.51 4.62 9.14
CA LEU A 243 -11.95 4.86 7.77
C LEU A 243 -12.13 3.58 6.96
N ASN A 244 -11.39 2.50 7.25
CA ASN A 244 -11.68 1.19 6.67
C ASN A 244 -13.09 0.76 7.02
N LYS A 245 -13.49 0.91 8.29
CA LYS A 245 -14.84 0.57 8.74
C LYS A 245 -15.90 1.46 8.09
N ARG A 246 -15.75 2.79 8.17
CA ARG A 246 -16.75 3.75 7.69
C ARG A 246 -16.87 3.78 6.18
N ALA A 247 -15.75 3.93 5.47
CA ALA A 247 -15.73 3.95 4.01
C ALA A 247 -16.05 2.55 3.44
N GLY A 248 -15.58 1.48 4.08
CA GLY A 248 -15.92 0.11 3.71
C GLY A 248 -17.41 -0.20 3.84
N ALA A 249 -18.08 0.29 4.88
CA ALA A 249 -19.53 0.16 5.03
C ALA A 249 -20.32 0.82 3.88
N GLN A 250 -19.73 1.81 3.21
CA GLN A 250 -20.29 2.51 2.06
C GLN A 250 -19.79 1.96 0.71
N GLY A 251 -18.99 0.88 0.70
CA GLY A 251 -18.47 0.24 -0.50
C GLY A 251 -17.35 1.00 -1.21
N ILE A 252 -16.71 1.95 -0.53
CA ILE A 252 -15.62 2.76 -1.09
C ILE A 252 -14.35 1.91 -1.19
N GLY A 253 -13.58 2.14 -2.25
CA GLY A 253 -12.25 1.54 -2.41
C GLY A 253 -12.27 0.11 -2.96
N ARG A 254 -13.37 -0.34 -3.57
CA ARG A 254 -13.36 -1.49 -4.49
C ARG A 254 -12.69 -1.08 -5.80
N LEU A 255 -11.56 -1.72 -6.12
CA LEU A 255 -10.79 -1.47 -7.35
C LEU A 255 -10.73 -2.77 -8.16
N ASP A 256 -10.94 -2.67 -9.47
CA ASP A 256 -10.79 -3.76 -10.42
C ASP A 256 -9.89 -3.26 -11.55
N MET A 257 -8.69 -3.81 -11.67
CA MET A 257 -7.68 -3.25 -12.55
C MET A 257 -6.84 -4.30 -13.25
N VAL A 258 -6.55 -4.01 -14.51
CA VAL A 258 -5.48 -4.66 -15.26
C VAL A 258 -4.23 -3.80 -15.11
N GLU A 259 -3.23 -4.34 -14.42
CA GLU A 259 -2.00 -3.62 -14.08
C GLU A 259 -0.77 -4.15 -14.83
N ASP A 260 0.28 -3.33 -14.91
CA ASP A 260 1.57 -3.70 -15.52
C ASP A 260 2.55 -4.17 -14.44
N ARG A 261 2.79 -5.49 -14.35
CA ARG A 261 3.82 -6.01 -13.44
C ARG A 261 5.21 -5.61 -13.92
N LEU A 262 6.12 -5.39 -12.97
CA LEU A 262 7.53 -5.08 -13.27
C LEU A 262 8.18 -6.18 -14.12
N VAL A 263 7.77 -7.43 -13.92
CA VAL A 263 8.26 -8.60 -14.67
C VAL A 263 7.79 -8.67 -16.13
N GLY A 264 7.09 -7.64 -16.63
CA GLY A 264 6.78 -7.45 -18.05
C GLY A 264 5.46 -8.05 -18.54
N ILE A 265 4.57 -8.44 -17.63
CA ILE A 265 3.24 -8.98 -17.97
C ILE A 265 2.14 -8.11 -17.38
N LYS A 266 0.96 -8.16 -18.00
CA LYS A 266 -0.27 -7.64 -17.39
C LYS A 266 -0.91 -8.71 -16.51
N SER A 267 -1.50 -8.28 -15.40
CA SER A 267 -2.35 -9.10 -14.54
C SER A 267 -3.62 -8.33 -14.19
N ARG A 268 -4.71 -9.04 -13.91
CA ARG A 268 -5.91 -8.44 -13.36
C ARG A 268 -6.02 -8.76 -11.88
N GLU A 269 -6.22 -7.74 -11.06
CA GLU A 269 -6.33 -7.85 -9.60
C GLU A 269 -7.52 -7.05 -9.08
N ILE A 270 -8.17 -7.60 -8.05
CA ILE A 270 -9.22 -6.90 -7.30
C ILE A 270 -8.61 -6.44 -5.98
N TYR A 271 -8.85 -5.17 -5.64
CA TYR A 271 -8.42 -4.61 -4.37
C TYR A 271 -9.58 -4.03 -3.58
N GLU A 272 -9.45 -4.06 -2.26
CA GLU A 272 -10.28 -3.33 -1.31
C GLU A 272 -9.40 -2.46 -0.43
N ALA A 273 -9.47 -1.14 -0.61
CA ALA A 273 -8.65 -0.19 0.16
C ALA A 273 -9.49 1.00 0.68
N PRO A 274 -10.56 0.76 1.46
CA PRO A 274 -11.52 1.79 1.85
C PRO A 274 -10.89 2.99 2.57
N GLY A 275 -10.11 2.72 3.62
CA GLY A 275 -9.45 3.76 4.41
C GLY A 275 -8.40 4.52 3.59
N ALA A 276 -7.55 3.80 2.86
CA ALA A 276 -6.52 4.40 2.02
C ALA A 276 -7.11 5.35 0.95
N ILE A 277 -8.16 4.91 0.23
CA ILE A 277 -8.80 5.73 -0.81
C ILE A 277 -9.49 6.96 -0.21
N ALA A 278 -10.19 6.82 0.92
CA ALA A 278 -10.82 7.95 1.60
C ALA A 278 -9.78 8.96 2.10
N LEU A 279 -8.69 8.49 2.73
CA LEU A 279 -7.61 9.33 3.23
C LEU A 279 -6.87 10.06 2.10
N ILE A 280 -6.50 9.37 1.01
CA ILE A 280 -5.84 9.98 -0.15
C ILE A 280 -6.76 11.04 -0.78
N THR A 281 -8.06 10.74 -0.92
CA THR A 281 -9.04 11.71 -1.45
C THR A 281 -9.09 12.98 -0.60
N ALA A 282 -9.11 12.83 0.73
CA ALA A 282 -9.10 13.97 1.64
C ALA A 282 -7.78 14.74 1.58
N HIS A 283 -6.66 14.03 1.59
CA HIS A 283 -5.32 14.62 1.52
C HIS A 283 -5.13 15.46 0.25
N GLN A 284 -5.45 14.91 -0.93
CA GLN A 284 -5.44 15.66 -2.20
C GLN A 284 -6.32 16.90 -2.17
N ALA A 285 -7.49 16.81 -1.53
CA ALA A 285 -8.40 17.94 -1.40
C ALA A 285 -7.84 19.05 -0.49
N LEU A 286 -7.06 18.69 0.53
CA LEU A 286 -6.37 19.65 1.39
C LEU A 286 -5.19 20.30 0.67
N GLU A 287 -4.42 19.55 -0.11
CA GLU A 287 -3.32 20.11 -0.90
C GLU A 287 -3.80 21.18 -1.89
N ASN A 288 -4.98 20.99 -2.50
CA ASN A 288 -5.59 21.99 -3.38
C ASN A 288 -5.90 23.33 -2.68
N VAL A 289 -5.93 23.34 -1.34
CA VAL A 289 -6.17 24.52 -0.52
C VAL A 289 -4.87 25.10 0.04
N THR A 290 -3.84 24.29 0.25
CA THR A 290 -2.64 24.68 1.02
C THR A 290 -1.33 24.65 0.21
N VAL A 291 -1.32 24.11 -1.01
CA VAL A 291 -0.13 23.98 -1.86
C VAL A 291 -0.23 24.91 -3.05
N GLU A 292 0.83 25.70 -3.31
CA GLU A 292 0.90 26.64 -4.44
C GLU A 292 0.84 25.89 -5.78
N ARG A 293 0.30 26.54 -6.82
CA ARG A 293 -0.03 25.96 -8.12
C ARG A 293 1.14 25.23 -8.80
N GLU A 294 2.33 25.82 -8.89
CA GLU A 294 3.46 25.18 -9.58
C GLU A 294 4.08 24.06 -8.72
N LEU A 295 4.13 24.23 -7.41
CA LEU A 295 4.52 23.14 -6.50
C LEU A 295 3.56 21.95 -6.64
N ALA A 296 2.25 22.17 -6.66
CA ALA A 296 1.26 21.11 -6.83
C ALA A 296 1.39 20.41 -8.20
N ARG A 297 1.66 21.17 -9.27
CA ARG A 297 1.91 20.62 -10.61
C ARG A 297 3.14 19.71 -10.64
N TYR A 298 4.23 20.12 -10.02
CA TYR A 298 5.45 19.31 -9.97
C TYR A 298 5.30 18.12 -9.02
N LYS A 299 4.65 18.32 -7.86
CA LYS A 299 4.38 17.26 -6.90
C LYS A 299 3.64 16.08 -7.55
N ARG A 300 2.65 16.30 -8.41
CA ARG A 300 1.98 15.20 -9.15
C ARG A 300 2.92 14.29 -9.93
N GLN A 301 4.02 14.81 -10.48
CA GLN A 301 5.03 13.99 -11.16
C GLN A 301 5.85 13.18 -10.14
N VAL A 302 6.15 13.79 -9.00
CA VAL A 302 6.84 13.12 -7.89
C VAL A 302 5.99 12.01 -7.27
N GLU A 303 4.68 12.25 -7.07
CA GLU A 303 3.72 11.26 -6.56
C GLU A 303 3.68 10.01 -7.45
N GLN A 304 3.55 10.21 -8.76
CA GLN A 304 3.60 9.12 -9.73
C GLN A 304 4.92 8.35 -9.63
N ARG A 305 6.06 9.06 -9.66
CA ARG A 305 7.37 8.40 -9.63
C ARG A 305 7.62 7.68 -8.30
N TRP A 306 7.15 8.24 -7.20
CA TRP A 306 7.22 7.61 -5.88
C TRP A 306 6.45 6.29 -5.87
N ALA A 307 5.21 6.29 -6.40
CA ALA A 307 4.40 5.09 -6.46
C ALA A 307 5.01 3.99 -7.34
N GLU A 308 5.57 4.35 -8.49
CA GLU A 308 6.31 3.42 -9.37
C GLU A 308 7.50 2.77 -8.65
N LEU A 309 8.34 3.56 -7.96
CA LEU A 309 9.50 3.03 -7.24
C LEU A 309 9.09 2.03 -6.15
N VAL A 310 8.02 2.30 -5.42
CA VAL A 310 7.53 1.38 -4.39
C VAL A 310 6.95 0.11 -5.03
N TYR A 311 6.18 0.23 -6.11
CA TYR A 311 5.64 -0.92 -6.84
C TYR A 311 6.78 -1.84 -7.34
N ASP A 312 7.86 -1.26 -7.87
CA ASP A 312 9.04 -1.92 -8.42
C ASP A 312 9.98 -2.53 -7.36
N GLY A 313 9.66 -2.42 -6.07
CA GLY A 313 10.50 -2.94 -4.98
C GLY A 313 11.71 -2.06 -4.63
N LEU A 314 11.70 -0.81 -5.07
CA LEU A 314 12.79 0.16 -4.86
C LEU A 314 12.55 1.06 -3.63
N TRP A 315 11.85 0.56 -2.60
CA TRP A 315 11.60 1.28 -1.35
C TRP A 315 12.89 1.83 -0.71
N PHE A 316 13.96 1.01 -0.68
CA PHE A 316 15.24 1.38 -0.09
C PHE A 316 16.18 2.15 -1.04
N SER A 317 15.75 2.43 -2.27
CA SER A 317 16.56 3.13 -3.26
C SER A 317 16.85 4.59 -2.86
N PRO A 318 18.00 5.15 -3.28
CA PRO A 318 18.35 6.54 -2.97
C PRO A 318 17.37 7.54 -3.60
N LEU A 319 16.81 7.25 -4.78
CA LEU A 319 15.82 8.12 -5.41
C LEU A 319 14.53 8.18 -4.58
N LYS A 320 14.00 7.04 -4.13
CA LYS A 320 12.80 7.00 -3.25
C LYS A 320 13.04 7.86 -2.00
N ARG A 321 14.17 7.69 -1.34
CA ARG A 321 14.56 8.49 -0.15
C ARG A 321 14.64 10.00 -0.44
N ALA A 322 15.18 10.39 -1.60
CA ALA A 322 15.22 11.80 -1.99
C ALA A 322 13.80 12.35 -2.25
N LEU A 323 12.91 11.55 -2.86
CA LEU A 323 11.51 11.92 -3.04
C LEU A 323 10.76 12.01 -1.71
N ASP A 324 11.05 11.16 -0.71
CA ASP A 324 10.49 11.30 0.64
C ASP A 324 10.82 12.69 1.23
N GLY A 325 12.06 13.17 1.04
CA GLY A 325 12.48 14.51 1.45
C GLY A 325 11.67 15.61 0.78
N PHE A 326 11.48 15.52 -0.54
CA PHE A 326 10.62 16.45 -1.30
C PHE A 326 9.16 16.41 -0.82
N VAL A 327 8.59 15.21 -0.66
CA VAL A 327 7.19 15.02 -0.23
C VAL A 327 6.98 15.59 1.17
N ASN A 328 7.94 15.41 2.08
CA ASN A 328 7.88 15.99 3.42
C ASN A 328 7.90 17.52 3.39
N GLU A 329 8.76 18.12 2.56
CA GLU A 329 8.80 19.58 2.36
C GLU A 329 7.46 20.11 1.83
N ALA A 330 6.93 19.49 0.78
CA ALA A 330 5.67 19.92 0.17
C ALA A 330 4.46 19.78 1.12
N ASN A 331 4.56 18.95 2.15
CA ASN A 331 3.52 18.71 3.13
C ASN A 331 3.56 19.60 4.37
N GLN A 332 4.58 20.46 4.55
CA GLN A 332 4.75 21.27 5.77
C GLN A 332 3.53 22.13 6.15
N HIS A 333 2.71 22.52 5.17
CA HIS A 333 1.53 23.35 5.36
C HIS A 333 0.22 22.65 5.01
N VAL A 334 0.25 21.34 4.73
CA VAL A 334 -0.93 20.51 4.49
C VAL A 334 -1.60 20.19 5.82
N SER A 335 -2.17 21.23 6.44
CA SER A 335 -2.82 21.19 7.74
C SER A 335 -4.21 21.83 7.65
N GLY A 336 -5.22 21.18 8.20
CA GLY A 336 -6.60 21.64 8.12
C GLY A 336 -7.60 20.50 8.20
N GLU A 337 -8.85 20.78 7.88
CA GLU A 337 -9.95 19.81 7.94
C GLU A 337 -10.64 19.68 6.58
N ILE A 338 -10.94 18.44 6.22
CA ILE A 338 -11.68 18.09 5.02
C ILE A 338 -12.95 17.34 5.43
N ARG A 339 -14.09 17.83 4.95
CA ARG A 339 -15.38 17.18 5.13
C ARG A 339 -15.80 16.47 3.86
N MET A 340 -16.20 15.20 4.00
CA MET A 340 -16.61 14.34 2.90
C MET A 340 -17.91 13.62 3.22
N VAL A 341 -18.69 13.34 2.19
CA VAL A 341 -19.81 12.41 2.24
C VAL A 341 -19.35 11.08 1.65
N LEU A 342 -19.44 10.02 2.45
CA LEU A 342 -19.16 8.63 2.06
C LEU A 342 -20.49 7.95 1.71
N HIS A 343 -20.68 7.61 0.44
CA HIS A 343 -21.93 6.98 -0.02
C HIS A 343 -21.78 6.29 -1.36
N GLY A 344 -22.45 5.13 -1.53
CA GLY A 344 -22.60 4.48 -2.83
C GLY A 344 -21.28 4.20 -3.56
N GLY A 345 -20.24 3.81 -2.81
CA GLY A 345 -18.91 3.54 -3.34
C GLY A 345 -18.04 4.77 -3.60
N ARG A 346 -18.45 5.97 -3.17
CA ARG A 346 -17.72 7.22 -3.41
C ARG A 346 -17.49 8.03 -2.14
N ALA A 347 -16.31 8.63 -2.03
CA ALA A 347 -16.02 9.71 -1.09
C ALA A 347 -16.10 11.04 -1.83
N VAL A 348 -17.03 11.92 -1.47
CA VAL A 348 -17.26 13.20 -2.15
C VAL A 348 -16.98 14.36 -1.19
N VAL A 349 -15.97 15.16 -1.49
CA VAL A 349 -15.58 16.31 -0.66
C VAL A 349 -16.61 17.43 -0.78
N ASN A 350 -17.15 17.88 0.36
CA ASN A 350 -18.16 18.94 0.43
C ASN A 350 -17.73 20.14 1.32
N GLY A 351 -16.54 20.13 1.91
CA GLY A 351 -16.05 21.21 2.76
C GLY A 351 -14.55 21.14 2.99
N ARG A 352 -13.90 22.30 3.09
CA ARG A 352 -12.49 22.46 3.44
C ARG A 352 -12.34 23.67 4.37
N LYS A 353 -11.48 23.57 5.38
CA LYS A 353 -11.03 24.72 6.17
C LYS A 353 -9.58 24.53 6.61
N SER A 354 -8.80 25.60 6.61
CA SER A 354 -7.39 25.57 6.97
C SER A 354 -6.90 26.96 7.35
N GLU A 355 -6.17 27.04 8.46
CA GLU A 355 -5.40 28.25 8.84
C GLU A 355 -4.13 28.44 7.98
N LYS A 356 -3.82 27.47 7.11
CA LYS A 356 -2.74 27.50 6.12
C LYS A 356 -3.28 27.64 4.69
N SER A 357 -4.52 28.11 4.55
CA SER A 357 -5.17 28.23 3.25
C SER A 357 -4.47 29.28 2.37
N LEU A 358 -4.27 28.93 1.11
CA LEU A 358 -3.90 29.85 0.02
C LEU A 358 -5.14 30.34 -0.74
N TYR A 359 -6.33 29.85 -0.39
CA TYR A 359 -7.57 30.39 -0.91
C TYR A 359 -7.88 31.72 -0.21
N ASP A 360 -7.80 32.80 -0.97
CA ASP A 360 -8.19 34.13 -0.52
C ASP A 360 -9.58 34.46 -1.09
N PHE A 361 -10.56 34.58 -0.20
CA PHE A 361 -11.94 34.88 -0.57
C PHE A 361 -12.05 36.23 -1.29
N ASN A 362 -11.34 37.26 -0.83
CA ASN A 362 -11.43 38.61 -1.37
C ASN A 362 -10.73 38.73 -2.73
N LEU A 363 -9.73 37.89 -3.03
CA LEU A 363 -9.14 37.84 -4.38
C LEU A 363 -9.98 37.04 -5.37
N ALA A 364 -10.89 36.17 -4.90
CA ALA A 364 -11.68 35.28 -5.75
C ALA A 364 -13.12 35.75 -5.97
N THR A 365 -13.69 36.52 -5.04
CA THR A 365 -15.09 36.94 -5.08
C THR A 365 -15.36 38.00 -6.14
N TYR A 366 -16.59 38.02 -6.66
CA TYR A 366 -17.13 39.12 -7.48
C TYR A 366 -18.02 40.07 -6.67
N ASP A 367 -18.24 39.77 -5.39
CA ASP A 367 -19.09 40.57 -4.51
C ASP A 367 -18.38 41.83 -4.01
N THR A 368 -19.09 42.62 -3.20
CA THR A 368 -18.50 43.76 -2.50
C THR A 368 -17.39 43.26 -1.57
N GLY A 369 -16.15 43.72 -1.79
CA GLY A 369 -14.96 43.22 -1.09
C GLY A 369 -13.92 42.59 -2.02
N ASP A 370 -14.15 42.54 -3.34
CA ASP A 370 -13.14 42.16 -4.33
C ASP A 370 -11.87 43.01 -4.17
N THR A 371 -10.72 42.34 -4.13
CA THR A 371 -9.38 42.93 -4.01
C THR A 371 -8.46 42.56 -5.18
N PHE A 372 -8.93 41.81 -6.17
CA PHE A 372 -8.13 41.44 -7.33
C PHE A 372 -7.98 42.63 -8.29
N ASP A 373 -6.75 43.09 -8.52
CA ASP A 373 -6.48 44.15 -9.49
C ASP A 373 -6.58 43.63 -10.94
N GLN A 374 -7.78 43.73 -11.49
CA GLN A 374 -8.09 43.31 -12.86
C GLN A 374 -7.29 44.08 -13.93
N SER A 375 -6.72 45.25 -13.61
CA SER A 375 -5.95 46.05 -14.56
C SER A 375 -4.65 45.37 -14.99
N MET A 376 -4.08 44.52 -14.14
CA MET A 376 -2.83 43.79 -14.41
C MET A 376 -3.02 42.66 -15.45
N SER A 377 -4.24 42.15 -15.60
CA SER A 377 -4.55 40.99 -16.46
C SER A 377 -4.19 41.20 -17.93
N LYS A 378 -4.39 42.40 -18.46
CA LYS A 378 -4.11 42.70 -19.88
C LYS A 378 -2.63 42.53 -20.19
N GLY A 379 -1.75 43.10 -19.37
CA GLY A 379 -0.30 42.98 -19.55
C GLY A 379 0.18 41.55 -19.38
N PHE A 380 -0.35 40.84 -18.38
CA PHE A 380 -0.06 39.42 -18.16
C PHE A 380 -0.39 38.57 -19.39
N ILE A 381 -1.60 38.69 -19.95
CA ILE A 381 -2.05 37.89 -21.10
C ILE A 381 -1.19 38.16 -22.34
N GLU A 382 -0.87 39.43 -22.63
CA GLU A 382 -0.02 39.79 -23.77
C GLU A 382 1.37 39.16 -23.67
N ILE A 383 1.98 39.18 -22.48
CA ILE A 383 3.31 38.60 -22.26
C ILE A 383 3.24 37.06 -22.27
N PHE A 384 2.31 36.47 -21.53
CA PHE A 384 2.17 35.03 -21.41
C PHE A 384 1.90 34.35 -22.76
N GLY A 385 1.03 34.94 -23.59
CA GLY A 385 0.70 34.43 -24.93
C GLY A 385 1.71 34.78 -26.02
N MET A 386 2.76 35.57 -25.73
CA MET A 386 3.64 36.11 -26.76
C MET A 386 4.38 35.02 -27.55
N SER A 387 4.87 33.99 -26.86
CA SER A 387 5.64 32.90 -27.48
C SER A 387 4.80 32.08 -28.46
N SER A 388 3.57 31.71 -28.07
CA SER A 388 2.65 30.96 -28.92
C SER A 388 2.15 31.80 -30.10
N LYS A 389 1.89 33.10 -29.89
CA LYS A 389 1.53 34.04 -30.95
C LYS A 389 2.61 34.16 -32.02
N ILE A 390 3.89 34.21 -31.63
CA ILE A 390 5.02 34.25 -32.57
C ILE A 390 5.12 32.96 -33.38
N ALA A 391 4.98 31.79 -32.71
CA ALA A 391 5.01 30.50 -33.39
C ALA A 391 3.87 30.38 -34.42
N ALA A 392 2.64 30.70 -34.03
CA ALA A 392 1.48 30.66 -34.92
C ALA A 392 1.64 31.61 -36.12
N ARG A 393 2.25 32.79 -35.94
CA ARG A 393 2.53 33.71 -37.06
C ARG A 393 3.49 33.09 -38.08
N ARG A 394 4.49 32.32 -37.64
CA ARG A 394 5.40 31.60 -38.55
C ARG A 394 4.69 30.47 -39.28
N ASP A 395 3.77 29.77 -38.60
CA ASP A 395 3.06 28.63 -39.18
C ASP A 395 1.98 29.06 -40.20
N LEU A 396 1.49 30.30 -40.11
CA LEU A 396 0.50 30.89 -41.03
C LEU A 396 1.12 31.66 -42.22
N ALA A 397 2.44 31.88 -42.21
CA ALA A 397 3.17 32.56 -43.27
C ALA A 397 3.67 31.54 -44.30
#